data_AF-A0A3P7LXK0-F1
#
_entry.id   AF-A0A3P7LXK0-F1
#
_cell.length_a   1.000
_cell.length_b   1.000
_cell.length_c   1.000
_cell.angle_alpha   90.00
_cell.angle_beta   90.00
_cell.angle_gamma   90.00
#
_symmetry.space_group_name_H-M   'P 1'
#
loop_
_entity.id
_entity.type
_entity.pdbx_description
1 polymer ?
#
loop_
_entity_poly.entity_id
_entity_poly.type
_entity_poly.pdbx_seq_one_letter_code
_entity_poly.pdbx_strand_id
1 'polypeptide(L)'
;MDDESRKVPDVVQFQGNQTLCGIGGNLDNNYKNDVVYRNGTVFQITNNPVKYDAAFNHAEDSWITTNFLELRPNAPACVTGEQASNLTNCDSQNAATVCAPIQAAMSEDGPFSDCYVLGNDTIQAMYDNCVYDVCHAPEQKCNVLQMFARTCQAALDRLVQPPALIRVLLTFAIYVRICYKIIIALRLTYTAFSMF
;
A
#
# COMPACT_ATOMS: atom_id res chain seq x y z
N MET A 1 6.91 5.37 -18.27
CA MET A 1 8.30 4.93 -18.02
C MET A 1 8.17 3.75 -17.10
N ASP A 2 8.44 2.57 -17.66
CA ASP A 2 8.15 1.29 -17.05
C ASP A 2 9.10 1.04 -15.88
N ASP A 3 8.56 1.08 -14.67
CA ASP A 3 9.24 0.71 -13.42
C ASP A 3 9.29 -0.83 -13.30
N GLU A 4 9.80 -1.49 -14.33
CA GLU A 4 10.20 -2.91 -14.26
C GLU A 4 11.72 -3.06 -14.13
N SER A 5 12.50 -1.97 -14.14
CA SER A 5 13.97 -2.06 -14.15
C SER A 5 14.65 -2.15 -12.78
N ARG A 6 13.90 -2.31 -11.68
CA ARG A 6 14.45 -2.46 -10.32
C ARG A 6 14.04 -3.76 -9.63
N LYS A 7 13.87 -4.84 -10.38
CA LYS A 7 13.81 -6.18 -9.78
C LYS A 7 15.18 -6.82 -9.87
N VAL A 8 15.63 -7.41 -8.76
CA VAL A 8 16.83 -8.26 -8.79
C VAL A 8 16.51 -9.45 -9.71
N PRO A 9 17.31 -9.69 -10.76
CA PRO A 9 17.06 -10.80 -11.67
C PRO A 9 17.04 -12.14 -10.93
N ASP A 10 16.04 -12.98 -11.20
CA ASP A 10 16.00 -14.34 -10.67
C ASP A 10 16.95 -15.23 -11.48
N VAL A 11 18.22 -15.24 -11.08
CA VAL A 11 19.30 -16.00 -11.70
C VAL A 11 20.10 -16.72 -10.62
N VAL A 12 20.63 -17.91 -10.95
CA VAL A 12 21.32 -18.79 -9.98
C VAL A 12 22.45 -18.13 -9.19
N GLN A 13 23.08 -17.08 -9.74
CA GLN A 13 24.15 -16.32 -9.09
C GLN A 13 23.65 -15.46 -7.91
N PHE A 14 22.35 -15.18 -7.86
CA PHE A 14 21.68 -14.37 -6.84
C PHE A 14 20.78 -15.21 -5.93
N GLN A 15 20.72 -16.52 -6.15
CA GLN A 15 19.95 -17.44 -5.31
C GLN A 15 20.78 -17.96 -4.14
N GLY A 16 20.09 -18.24 -3.03
CA GLY A 16 20.66 -18.90 -1.87
C GLY A 16 21.21 -17.95 -0.80
N ASN A 17 21.45 -18.52 0.38
CA ASN A 17 21.77 -17.81 1.63
C ASN A 17 23.13 -17.10 1.68
N GLN A 18 23.97 -17.22 0.65
CA GLN A 18 25.32 -16.62 0.60
C GLN A 18 25.48 -15.54 -0.47
N THR A 19 24.45 -15.26 -1.27
CA THR A 19 24.55 -14.35 -2.42
C THR A 19 23.81 -13.05 -2.13
N LEU A 20 22.51 -13.14 -1.82
CA LEU A 20 21.68 -12.03 -1.38
C LEU A 20 21.28 -12.18 0.08
N CYS A 21 21.13 -11.05 0.76
CA CYS A 21 20.63 -10.98 2.12
C CYS A 21 19.84 -9.70 2.34
N GLY A 22 18.93 -9.73 3.31
CA GLY A 22 18.00 -8.64 3.59
C GLY A 22 16.55 -9.11 3.62
N ILE A 23 15.64 -8.14 3.68
CA ILE A 23 14.20 -8.34 3.83
C ILE A 23 13.55 -9.00 2.59
N GLY A 24 14.28 -9.05 1.46
CA GLY A 24 13.78 -9.60 0.19
C GLY A 24 13.91 -11.11 0.02
N GLY A 25 14.40 -11.84 1.04
CA GLY A 25 14.65 -13.28 0.92
C GLY A 25 15.92 -13.61 0.14
N ASN A 26 16.06 -14.89 -0.24
CA ASN A 26 17.25 -15.41 -0.90
C ASN A 26 17.00 -15.92 -2.34
N LEU A 27 15.78 -15.77 -2.85
CA LEU A 27 15.37 -16.12 -4.22
C LEU A 27 15.54 -17.61 -4.61
N ASP A 28 15.73 -18.53 -3.67
CA ASP A 28 15.91 -19.97 -3.97
C ASP A 28 14.58 -20.74 -4.16
N ASN A 29 13.45 -20.02 -4.24
CA ASN A 29 12.09 -20.54 -4.33
C ASN A 29 11.64 -21.39 -3.11
N ASN A 30 12.29 -21.23 -1.96
CA ASN A 30 11.90 -21.86 -0.69
C ASN A 30 11.63 -20.81 0.39
N TYR A 31 10.38 -20.39 0.52
CA TYR A 31 9.98 -19.34 1.47
C TYR A 31 10.37 -19.60 2.95
N LYS A 32 10.69 -20.85 3.33
CA LYS A 32 11.02 -21.21 4.72
C LYS A 32 12.37 -20.71 5.20
N ASN A 33 13.26 -20.32 4.30
CA ASN A 33 14.60 -19.81 4.63
C ASN A 33 14.83 -18.37 4.13
N ASP A 34 13.77 -17.67 3.74
CA ASP A 34 13.85 -16.29 3.26
C ASP A 34 14.09 -15.30 4.40
N VAL A 35 13.54 -15.56 5.59
CA VAL A 35 13.73 -14.68 6.75
C VAL A 35 15.00 -15.07 7.47
N VAL A 36 16.01 -14.21 7.37
CA VAL A 36 17.35 -14.43 7.95
C VAL A 36 17.69 -13.22 8.80
N TYR A 37 18.15 -13.44 10.02
CA TYR A 37 18.71 -12.38 10.86
C TYR A 37 19.96 -11.78 10.19
N ARG A 38 20.29 -10.51 10.46
CA ARG A 38 21.54 -9.88 9.97
C ARG A 38 22.80 -10.69 10.32
N ASN A 39 22.78 -11.48 11.40
CA ASN A 39 23.89 -12.34 11.79
C ASN A 39 24.00 -13.65 10.96
N GLY A 40 23.12 -13.88 9.98
CA GLY A 40 23.10 -15.05 9.10
C GLY A 40 22.29 -16.24 9.61
N THR A 41 21.67 -16.14 10.80
CA THR A 41 20.81 -17.21 11.34
C THR A 41 19.45 -17.19 10.65
N VAL A 42 18.90 -18.35 10.29
CA VAL A 42 17.58 -18.46 9.65
C VAL A 42 16.46 -18.47 10.69
N PHE A 43 15.49 -17.56 10.56
CA PHE A 43 14.24 -17.60 11.33
C PHE A 43 13.35 -18.72 10.80
N GLN A 44 12.91 -19.62 11.69
CA GLN A 44 12.16 -20.80 11.28
C GLN A 44 10.67 -20.47 11.11
N ILE A 45 10.22 -20.39 9.87
CA ILE A 45 8.81 -20.23 9.54
C ILE A 45 8.08 -21.56 9.75
N THR A 46 7.19 -21.60 10.73
CA THR A 46 6.45 -22.82 11.13
C THR A 46 5.03 -22.91 10.58
N ASN A 47 4.47 -21.81 10.06
CA ASN A 47 3.07 -21.72 9.62
C ASN A 47 2.96 -21.43 8.11
N ASN A 48 1.87 -21.91 7.50
CA ASN A 48 1.42 -21.54 6.16
C ASN A 48 -0.10 -21.26 6.19
N PRO A 49 -0.58 -20.02 5.97
CA PRO A 49 0.19 -18.82 5.60
C PRO A 49 1.17 -18.38 6.70
N VAL A 50 2.21 -17.66 6.29
CA VAL A 50 3.21 -17.10 7.21
C VAL A 50 2.53 -16.18 8.21
N LYS A 51 2.89 -16.31 9.49
CA LYS A 51 2.37 -15.45 10.55
C LYS A 51 3.38 -14.33 10.82
N TYR A 52 2.97 -13.10 10.55
CA TYR A 52 3.77 -11.89 10.76
C TYR A 52 3.58 -11.34 12.19
N ASP A 53 4.05 -12.10 13.19
CA ASP A 53 3.97 -11.71 14.59
C ASP A 53 5.27 -11.07 15.11
N ALA A 54 5.29 -10.72 16.40
CA ALA A 54 6.44 -10.06 17.03
C ALA A 54 7.77 -10.81 16.82
N ALA A 55 7.77 -12.16 16.79
CA ALA A 55 8.99 -12.94 16.59
C ALA A 55 9.49 -12.85 15.14
N PHE A 56 8.57 -12.89 14.17
CA PHE A 56 8.88 -12.64 12.76
C PHE A 56 9.46 -11.24 12.58
N ASN A 57 8.78 -10.23 13.13
CA ASN A 57 9.18 -8.84 12.98
C ASN A 57 10.49 -8.53 13.70
N HIS A 58 10.78 -9.18 14.82
CA HIS A 58 12.10 -9.09 15.47
C HIS A 58 13.23 -9.62 14.58
N ALA A 59 12.98 -10.65 13.76
CA ALA A 59 13.97 -11.11 12.78
C ALA A 59 14.23 -10.07 11.69
N GLU A 60 13.18 -9.47 11.14
CA GLU A 60 13.28 -8.41 10.14
C GLU A 60 13.91 -7.12 10.71
N ASP A 61 13.62 -6.78 11.97
CA ASP A 61 14.18 -5.62 12.66
C ASP A 61 15.70 -5.67 12.76
N SER A 62 16.31 -6.86 12.69
CA SER A 62 17.77 -6.99 12.63
C SER A 62 18.39 -6.31 11.41
N TRP A 63 17.62 -6.08 10.34
CA TRP A 63 18.03 -5.35 9.13
C TRP A 63 17.87 -3.84 9.21
N ILE A 64 17.29 -3.30 10.30
CA ILE A 64 17.26 -1.86 10.54
C ILE A 64 18.70 -1.35 10.63
N THR A 65 19.01 -0.35 9.82
CA THR A 65 20.30 0.35 9.83
C THR A 65 20.18 1.60 10.69
N THR A 66 21.12 1.83 11.59
CA THR A 66 21.15 3.02 12.46
C THR A 66 21.71 4.27 11.78
N ASN A 67 22.18 4.15 10.54
CA ASN A 67 22.95 5.17 9.82
C ASN A 67 22.38 5.53 8.44
N PHE A 68 21.11 5.23 8.15
CA PHE A 68 20.54 5.41 6.80
C PHE A 68 20.55 6.87 6.30
N LEU A 69 20.75 7.85 7.20
CA LEU A 69 20.85 9.26 6.87
C LEU A 69 22.02 9.89 7.61
N GLU A 70 23.20 10.01 6.97
CA GLU A 70 24.21 11.02 7.35
C GLU A 70 23.58 12.43 7.45
N LEU A 71 22.44 12.63 6.79
CA LEU A 71 21.62 13.84 6.77
C LEU A 71 20.82 14.09 8.06
N ARG A 72 20.73 13.14 9.00
CA ARG A 72 20.00 13.32 10.27
C ARG A 72 20.74 12.70 11.48
N PRO A 73 21.86 13.31 11.91
CA PRO A 73 22.48 12.92 13.17
C PRO A 73 21.48 13.10 14.32
N ASN A 74 21.36 12.08 15.19
CA ASN A 74 20.49 12.05 16.37
C ASN A 74 18.97 11.98 16.12
N ALA A 75 18.51 11.65 14.91
CA ALA A 75 17.10 11.31 14.74
C ALA A 75 16.79 9.98 15.46
N PRO A 76 15.64 9.87 16.15
CA PRO A 76 15.22 8.60 16.72
C PRO A 76 15.11 7.55 15.60
N ALA A 77 15.53 6.32 15.89
CA ALA A 77 15.36 5.19 14.97
C ALA A 77 13.86 5.03 14.63
N CYS A 78 13.58 4.47 13.45
CA CYS A 78 12.22 4.05 13.10
C CYS A 78 11.66 3.14 14.22
N VAL A 79 10.36 3.24 14.48
CA VAL A 79 9.66 2.26 15.33
C VAL A 79 9.93 0.88 14.74
N THR A 80 10.32 -0.07 15.57
CA THR A 80 10.63 -1.43 15.09
C THR A 80 9.33 -2.17 14.74
N GLY A 81 9.39 -3.14 13.82
CA GLY A 81 8.25 -3.99 13.50
C GLY A 81 7.74 -4.75 14.71
N GLU A 82 8.63 -5.22 15.60
CA GLU A 82 8.25 -5.84 16.87
C GLU A 82 7.45 -4.89 17.77
N GLN A 83 7.90 -3.62 17.88
CA GLN A 83 7.19 -2.59 18.63
C GLN A 83 5.82 -2.29 18.02
N ALA A 84 5.76 -2.15 16.68
CA ALA A 84 4.52 -1.93 15.95
C ALA A 84 3.52 -3.09 16.13
N SER A 85 4.02 -4.34 16.19
CA SER A 85 3.21 -5.54 16.42
C SER A 85 2.56 -5.61 17.79
N ASN A 86 3.15 -4.91 18.77
CA ASN A 86 2.68 -4.86 20.15
C ASN A 86 1.80 -3.64 20.45
N LEU A 87 1.56 -2.77 19.46
CA LEU A 87 0.65 -1.64 19.61
C LEU A 87 -0.79 -2.16 19.65
N THR A 88 -1.31 -2.33 20.87
CA THR A 88 -2.65 -2.85 21.15
C THR A 88 -3.75 -1.80 21.09
N ASN A 89 -3.42 -0.52 20.85
CA ASN A 89 -4.36 0.61 20.84
C ASN A 89 -5.04 0.81 19.48
N CYS A 90 -5.33 -0.28 18.78
CA CYS A 90 -5.97 -0.26 17.47
C CYS A 90 -7.51 -0.28 17.64
N ASP A 91 -8.18 0.82 17.26
CA ASP A 91 -9.62 0.82 17.00
C ASP A 91 -9.86 0.39 15.54
N SER A 92 -9.88 -0.92 15.32
CA SER A 92 -10.02 -1.52 13.99
C SER A 92 -11.35 -1.16 13.34
N GLN A 93 -12.40 -0.88 14.13
CA GLN A 93 -13.71 -0.51 13.60
C GLN A 93 -13.69 0.90 13.00
N ASN A 94 -13.06 1.84 13.69
CA ASN A 94 -12.87 3.19 13.15
C ASN A 94 -11.95 3.16 11.91
N ALA A 95 -10.85 2.39 11.95
CA ALA A 95 -9.98 2.22 10.80
C ALA A 95 -10.70 1.62 9.58
N ALA A 96 -11.52 0.57 9.78
CA ALA A 96 -12.37 -0.02 8.76
C ALA A 96 -13.34 1.01 8.14
N THR A 97 -13.91 1.88 8.96
CA THR A 97 -14.82 2.95 8.49
C THR A 97 -14.10 3.97 7.62
N VAL A 98 -12.88 4.37 8.00
CA VAL A 98 -12.04 5.28 7.20
C VAL A 98 -11.65 4.66 5.86
N CYS A 99 -11.36 3.36 5.84
CA CYS A 99 -10.91 2.62 4.65
C CYS A 99 -12.06 2.09 3.78
N ALA A 100 -13.30 2.15 4.25
CA ALA A 100 -14.49 1.66 3.54
C ALA A 100 -14.62 2.12 2.07
N PRO A 101 -14.25 3.36 1.69
CA PRO A 101 -14.29 3.79 0.29
C PRO A 101 -13.43 2.93 -0.66
N ILE A 102 -12.32 2.34 -0.18
CA ILE A 102 -11.50 1.41 -0.97
C ILE A 102 -12.30 0.15 -1.27
N GLN A 103 -12.91 -0.46 -0.25
CA GLN A 103 -13.68 -1.69 -0.39
C GLN A 103 -14.93 -1.51 -1.26
N ALA A 104 -15.58 -0.34 -1.19
CA ALA A 104 -16.75 -0.01 -2.01
C ALA A 104 -16.47 -0.08 -3.53
N ALA A 105 -15.20 0.11 -3.95
CA ALA A 105 -14.80 -0.03 -5.35
C ALA A 105 -15.06 -1.43 -5.92
N MET A 106 -15.08 -2.48 -5.09
CA MET A 106 -15.41 -3.85 -5.51
C MET A 106 -16.84 -3.98 -6.04
N SER A 107 -17.73 -3.10 -5.59
CA SER A 107 -19.14 -3.04 -6.02
C SER A 107 -19.41 -1.85 -6.94
N GLU A 108 -18.35 -1.27 -7.54
CA GLU A 108 -18.44 -0.09 -8.41
C GLU A 108 -19.14 1.11 -7.72
N ASP A 109 -18.96 1.25 -6.40
CA ASP A 109 -19.61 2.28 -5.60
C ASP A 109 -18.62 3.27 -4.97
N GLY A 110 -19.14 4.43 -4.57
CA GLY A 110 -18.39 5.45 -3.85
C GLY A 110 -17.40 6.24 -4.72
N PRO A 111 -16.47 6.98 -4.07
CA PRO A 111 -15.56 7.89 -4.76
C PRO A 111 -14.51 7.18 -5.62
N PHE A 112 -14.31 5.88 -5.41
CA PHE A 112 -13.40 5.04 -6.18
C PHE A 112 -14.10 3.99 -7.03
N SER A 113 -15.38 4.20 -7.37
CA SER A 113 -16.19 3.29 -8.18
C SER A 113 -15.51 2.83 -9.48
N ASP A 114 -14.82 3.73 -10.19
CA ASP A 114 -14.10 3.39 -11.42
C ASP A 114 -12.87 2.47 -11.20
N CYS A 115 -12.45 2.26 -9.95
CA CYS A 115 -11.28 1.46 -9.59
C CYS A 115 -11.53 -0.06 -9.52
N TYR A 116 -12.75 -0.52 -9.82
CA TYR A 116 -13.09 -1.95 -9.91
C TYR A 116 -12.14 -2.74 -10.85
N VAL A 117 -11.55 -2.03 -11.82
CA VAL A 117 -10.58 -2.55 -12.78
C VAL A 117 -9.32 -3.15 -12.14
N LEU A 118 -9.02 -2.83 -10.88
CA LEU A 118 -7.90 -3.42 -10.13
C LEU A 118 -8.15 -4.90 -9.75
N GLY A 119 -9.40 -5.35 -9.79
CA GLY A 119 -9.81 -6.67 -9.35
C GLY A 119 -9.97 -6.79 -7.83
N ASN A 120 -10.88 -7.67 -7.42
CA ASN A 120 -11.30 -7.83 -6.02
C ASN A 120 -10.14 -8.18 -5.07
N ASP A 121 -9.23 -9.06 -5.47
CA ASP A 121 -8.10 -9.48 -4.62
C ASP A 121 -7.16 -8.30 -4.33
N THR A 122 -6.85 -7.49 -5.35
CA THR A 122 -6.01 -6.29 -5.21
C THR A 122 -6.69 -5.27 -4.31
N ILE A 123 -7.99 -5.02 -4.52
CA ILE A 123 -8.74 -4.04 -3.73
C ILE A 123 -8.84 -4.49 -2.27
N GLN A 124 -9.11 -5.78 -2.01
CA GLN A 124 -9.18 -6.34 -0.67
C GLN A 124 -7.82 -6.23 0.04
N ALA A 125 -6.72 -6.58 -0.61
CA ALA A 125 -5.38 -6.44 -0.04
C ALA A 125 -5.06 -4.97 0.30
N MET A 126 -5.43 -4.02 -0.56
CA MET A 126 -5.23 -2.59 -0.29
C MET A 126 -6.14 -2.07 0.82
N TYR A 127 -7.36 -2.59 0.95
CA TYR A 127 -8.25 -2.29 2.07
C TYR A 127 -7.66 -2.81 3.39
N ASP A 128 -7.21 -4.06 3.44
CA ASP A 128 -6.66 -4.66 4.66
C ASP A 128 -5.40 -3.91 5.12
N ASN A 129 -4.52 -3.55 4.18
CA ASN A 129 -3.36 -2.71 4.45
C ASN A 129 -3.77 -1.32 4.96
N CYS A 130 -4.83 -0.73 4.39
CA CYS A 130 -5.34 0.55 4.86
C CYS A 130 -5.83 0.48 6.29
N VAL A 131 -6.63 -0.55 6.61
CA VAL A 131 -7.13 -0.74 7.97
C VAL A 131 -5.96 -0.89 8.93
N TYR A 132 -4.96 -1.68 8.58
CA TYR A 132 -3.74 -1.84 9.38
C TYR A 132 -3.03 -0.51 9.62
N ASP A 133 -2.73 0.24 8.55
CA ASP A 133 -2.00 1.52 8.62
C ASP A 133 -2.77 2.57 9.41
N VAL A 134 -4.06 2.74 9.15
CA VAL A 134 -4.91 3.71 9.88
C VAL A 134 -5.06 3.32 11.35
N CYS A 135 -5.05 2.02 11.67
CA CYS A 135 -5.17 1.59 13.05
C CYS A 135 -3.95 1.95 13.89
N HIS A 136 -2.76 1.76 13.33
CA HIS A 136 -1.50 1.93 14.06
C HIS A 136 -0.90 3.34 13.88
N ALA A 137 -1.27 4.02 12.80
CA ALA A 137 -0.82 5.37 12.46
C ALA A 137 -1.99 6.19 11.84
N PRO A 138 -2.99 6.63 12.63
CA PRO A 138 -4.19 7.30 12.14
C PRO A 138 -3.94 8.56 11.29
N GLU A 139 -2.82 9.23 11.49
CA GLU A 139 -2.37 10.36 10.68
C GLU A 139 -2.03 10.00 9.23
N GLN A 140 -1.77 8.71 8.93
CA GLN A 140 -1.45 8.20 7.60
C GLN A 140 -2.68 8.01 6.70
N LYS A 141 -3.91 8.17 7.22
CA LYS A 141 -5.16 7.93 6.48
C LYS A 141 -5.19 8.60 5.09
N CYS A 142 -4.68 9.83 4.98
CA CYS A 142 -4.66 10.55 3.72
C CYS A 142 -3.63 9.96 2.73
N ASN A 143 -2.47 9.53 3.23
CA ASN A 143 -1.41 8.94 2.42
C ASN A 143 -1.85 7.61 1.82
N VAL A 144 -2.51 6.78 2.63
CA VAL A 144 -3.02 5.48 2.19
C VAL A 144 -4.11 5.62 1.13
N LEU A 145 -5.10 6.49 1.36
CA LEU A 145 -6.16 6.77 0.37
C LEU A 145 -5.58 7.35 -0.92
N GLN A 146 -4.56 8.21 -0.81
CA GLN A 146 -3.86 8.75 -1.97
C GLN A 146 -3.09 7.67 -2.74
N MET A 147 -2.45 6.72 -2.05
CA MET A 147 -1.78 5.59 -2.68
C MET A 147 -2.77 4.75 -3.49
N PHE A 148 -3.94 4.41 -2.91
CA PHE A 148 -4.98 3.69 -3.62
C PHE A 148 -5.44 4.43 -4.89
N ALA A 149 -5.71 5.74 -4.77
CA ALA A 149 -6.11 6.57 -5.90
C ALA A 149 -5.06 6.60 -7.02
N ARG A 150 -3.76 6.68 -6.67
CA ARG A 150 -2.66 6.64 -7.65
C ARG A 150 -2.56 5.31 -8.36
N THR A 151 -2.67 4.19 -7.63
CA THR A 151 -2.64 2.85 -8.21
C THR A 151 -3.83 2.64 -9.15
N CYS A 152 -5.03 3.07 -8.74
CA CYS A 152 -6.21 3.06 -9.59
C CYS A 152 -6.02 3.89 -10.86
N GLN A 153 -5.55 5.13 -10.75
CA GLN A 153 -5.29 5.98 -11.92
C GLN A 153 -4.31 5.31 -12.89
N ALA A 154 -3.23 4.71 -12.39
CA ALA A 154 -2.26 4.02 -13.23
C ALA A 154 -2.87 2.80 -13.94
N ALA A 155 -3.79 2.07 -13.29
CA ALA A 155 -4.51 0.96 -13.91
C ALA A 155 -5.49 1.44 -14.99
N LEU A 156 -6.25 2.50 -14.71
CA LEU A 156 -7.14 3.13 -15.67
C LEU A 156 -6.38 3.66 -16.88
N ASP A 157 -5.24 4.32 -16.70
CA ASP A 157 -4.40 4.84 -17.78
C ASP A 157 -3.86 3.73 -18.70
N ARG A 158 -3.64 2.52 -18.18
CA ARG A 158 -3.24 1.35 -18.98
C ARG A 158 -4.40 0.79 -19.82
N LEU A 159 -5.62 0.86 -19.29
CA LEU A 159 -6.83 0.46 -20.01
C LEU A 159 -7.26 1.51 -21.05
N VAL A 160 -6.98 2.79 -20.77
CA VAL A 160 -7.14 3.92 -21.68
C VAL A 160 -5.85 4.12 -22.48
N GLN A 161 -5.44 3.13 -23.27
CA GLN A 161 -4.58 3.37 -24.44
C GLN A 161 -5.45 3.52 -25.71
N PRO A 162 -6.06 4.70 -25.98
CA PRO A 162 -6.53 4.99 -27.31
C PRO A 162 -5.35 5.48 -28.18
N PRO A 163 -5.40 5.27 -29.51
CA PRO A 163 -4.47 5.94 -30.42
C PRO A 163 -4.51 7.46 -30.20
N ALA A 164 -3.36 8.11 -30.34
CA ALA A 164 -3.01 9.44 -29.83
C ALA A 164 -4.01 10.60 -30.09
N LEU A 165 -5.00 10.45 -30.97
CA LEU A 165 -5.98 11.48 -31.32
C LEU A 165 -7.16 11.65 -30.33
N ILE A 166 -7.44 10.69 -29.44
CA ILE A 166 -8.62 10.73 -28.54
C ILE A 166 -8.26 11.26 -27.12
N ARG A 167 -6.97 11.45 -26.81
CA ARG A 167 -6.52 11.90 -25.48
C ARG A 167 -7.06 13.28 -25.07
N VAL A 168 -7.18 14.23 -25.99
CA VAL A 168 -7.63 15.59 -25.67
C VAL A 168 -9.13 15.64 -25.37
N LEU A 169 -9.94 14.82 -26.06
CA LEU A 169 -11.40 14.82 -25.93
C LEU A 169 -11.89 14.08 -24.67
N LEU A 170 -11.26 12.95 -24.31
CA LEU A 170 -11.62 12.21 -23.09
C LEU A 170 -11.19 12.95 -21.82
N THR A 171 -10.02 13.60 -21.84
CA THR A 171 -9.57 14.42 -20.69
C THR A 171 -10.54 15.59 -20.45
N PHE A 172 -11.02 16.25 -21.51
CA PHE A 172 -12.06 17.29 -21.39
C PHE A 172 -13.39 16.74 -20.86
N ALA A 173 -13.85 15.58 -21.35
CA ALA A 173 -15.12 15.00 -20.95
C ALA A 173 -15.12 14.54 -19.47
N ILE A 174 -14.02 13.95 -19.01
CA ILE A 174 -13.83 13.53 -17.61
C ILE A 174 -13.73 14.76 -16.70
N TYR A 175 -12.95 15.78 -17.09
CA TYR A 175 -12.84 17.03 -16.33
C TYR A 175 -14.19 17.74 -16.19
N VAL A 176 -14.99 17.80 -17.26
CA VAL A 176 -16.35 18.37 -17.23
C VAL A 176 -17.29 17.53 -16.35
N ARG A 177 -17.22 16.20 -16.38
CA ARG A 177 -18.05 15.33 -15.52
C ARG A 177 -17.69 15.48 -14.04
N ILE A 178 -16.41 15.53 -13.72
CA ILE A 178 -15.92 15.70 -12.34
C ILE A 178 -16.30 17.09 -11.83
N CYS A 179 -16.04 18.16 -12.60
CA CYS A 179 -16.44 19.51 -12.22
C CYS A 179 -17.96 19.66 -12.06
N TYR A 180 -18.75 19.04 -12.94
CA TYR A 180 -20.22 19.10 -12.85
C TYR A 180 -20.75 18.39 -11.59
N LYS A 181 -20.22 17.20 -11.26
CA LYS A 181 -20.58 16.49 -10.02
C LYS A 181 -20.17 17.26 -8.76
N ILE A 182 -18.99 17.90 -8.77
CA ILE A 182 -18.52 18.74 -7.66
C ILE A 182 -19.38 20.01 -7.50
N ILE A 183 -19.76 20.67 -8.60
CA ILE A 183 -20.63 21.87 -8.56
C ILE A 183 -22.04 21.53 -8.06
N ILE A 184 -22.59 20.37 -8.45
CA ILE A 184 -23.89 19.90 -7.91
C ILE A 184 -23.78 19.56 -6.43
N ALA A 185 -22.74 18.86 -6.00
CA ALA A 185 -22.52 18.53 -4.59
C ALA A 185 -22.37 19.81 -3.73
N LEU A 186 -21.67 20.83 -4.22
CA LEU A 186 -21.54 22.14 -3.55
C LEU A 186 -22.84 22.95 -3.53
N ARG A 187 -23.71 22.83 -4.55
CA ARG A 187 -25.04 23.48 -4.53
C ARG A 187 -26.01 22.83 -3.56
N LEU A 188 -25.95 21.51 -3.40
CA LEU A 188 -26.79 20.77 -2.45
C LEU A 188 -26.39 21.02 -0.99
N THR A 189 -25.11 21.24 -0.71
CA THR A 189 -24.66 21.63 0.64
C THR A 189 -24.99 23.08 0.98
N TYR A 190 -24.95 24.00 0.00
CA TYR A 190 -25.33 25.42 0.23
C TYR A 190 -26.84 25.63 0.44
N THR A 191 -27.70 24.79 -0.13
CA THR A 191 -29.16 24.87 0.10
C THR A 191 -29.57 24.25 1.44
N ALA A 192 -28.83 23.27 1.95
CA ALA A 192 -29.04 22.72 3.29
C ALA A 192 -28.63 23.70 4.41
N PHE A 193 -27.69 24.61 4.16
CA PHE A 193 -27.22 25.59 5.14
C PHE A 193 -28.03 26.90 5.17
N SER A 194 -28.99 27.09 4.26
CA SER A 194 -29.88 28.27 4.23
C SER A 194 -31.29 28.00 4.80
N MET A 195 -31.48 26.84 5.46
CA MET A 195 -32.71 26.46 6.18
C MET A 195 -32.46 26.18 7.67
N PHE A 196 -31.43 26.79 8.26
CA PHE A 196 -31.25 26.95 9.71
C PHE A 196 -30.88 28.40 10.03
#